data_AF-W8KEV6-F1
#
_entry.id   AF-W8KEV6-F1
#
_cell.length_a   1.000
_cell.length_b   1.000
_cell.length_c   1.000
_cell.angle_alpha   90.00
_cell.angle_beta   90.00
_cell.angle_gamma   90.00
#
_symmetry.space_group_name_H-M   'P 1'
#
loop_
_entity.id
_entity.type
_entity.pdbx_description
1 polymer ?
#
loop_
_entity_poly.entity_id
_entity_poly.type
_entity_poly.pdbx_seq_one_letter_code
_entity_poly.pdbx_strand_id
1 'polypeptide(L)' 'MEQIKAPMGEEIELRQVMHESGVPLLRVLVRDGGRYTYLDLDPATANRWGRLMQVWARETVERMEAAQREE' A
#
# COMPACT_ATOMS: atom_id res chain seq x y z
N MET A 1 -2.98 15.42 -1.21
CA MET A 1 -3.12 13.96 -1.36
C MET A 1 -1.72 13.43 -1.62
N GLU A 2 -1.25 12.48 -0.84
CA GLU A 2 0.08 11.88 -1.05
C GLU A 2 0.00 10.83 -2.16
N GLN A 3 0.99 10.83 -3.05
CA GLN A 3 1.15 9.85 -4.11
C GLN A 3 2.46 9.11 -3.86
N ILE A 4 2.41 7.78 -3.97
CA ILE A 4 3.56 6.90 -3.78
C ILE A 4 3.93 6.34 -5.15
N LYS A 5 5.17 6.57 -5.58
CA LYS A 5 5.72 5.96 -6.79
C LYS A 5 6.25 4.56 -6.46
N ALA A 6 5.73 3.56 -7.14
CA ALA A 6 6.20 2.19 -7.02
C ALA A 6 7.46 1.95 -7.90
N PRO A 7 8.28 0.93 -7.58
CA PRO A 7 9.55 0.69 -8.28
C PRO A 7 9.44 0.41 -9.78
N MET A 8 8.29 -0.10 -10.27
CA MET A 8 8.09 -0.43 -11.68
C MET A 8 7.35 0.68 -12.46
N GLY A 9 7.18 1.86 -11.83
CA GLY A 9 6.61 3.05 -12.46
C GLY A 9 5.12 3.27 -12.19
N GLU A 10 4.47 2.37 -11.44
CA GLU A 10 3.09 2.57 -11.00
C GLU A 10 2.98 3.71 -9.99
N GLU A 11 1.82 4.34 -9.96
CA GLU A 11 1.49 5.36 -8.97
C GLU A 11 0.36 4.88 -8.08
N ILE A 12 0.57 4.98 -6.77
CA ILE A 12 -0.42 4.62 -5.76
C ILE A 12 -0.92 5.90 -5.11
N GLU A 13 -2.24 6.09 -5.10
CA GLU A 13 -2.90 7.16 -4.36
C GLU A 13 -3.85 6.59 -3.31
N LEU A 14 -3.93 7.27 -2.17
CA LEU A 14 -4.87 6.96 -1.11
C LEU A 14 -5.89 8.09 -0.98
N ARG A 15 -7.18 7.74 -1.02
CA ARG A 15 -8.28 8.70 -0.90
C ARG A 15 -9.35 8.16 0.05
N GLN A 16 -9.89 9.00 0.92
CA GLN A 16 -11.11 8.64 1.64
C GLN A 16 -12.31 8.80 0.70
N VAL A 17 -13.18 7.80 0.68
CA VAL A 17 -14.48 7.84 -0.01
C VAL A 17 -15.58 7.43 0.97
N MET A 18 -16.81 7.84 0.68
CA MET A 18 -17.97 7.43 1.46
C MET A 18 -18.71 6.33 0.72
N HIS A 19 -18.92 5.19 1.37
CA HIS A 19 -19.83 4.17 0.88
C HIS A 19 -21.28 4.67 0.97
N GLU A 20 -22.17 4.14 0.14
CA GLU A 20 -23.59 4.54 0.13
C GLU A 20 -24.29 4.35 1.47
N SER A 21 -23.82 3.40 2.28
CA SER A 21 -24.31 3.17 3.65
C SER A 21 -23.79 4.17 4.69
N GLY A 22 -22.99 5.17 4.29
CA GLY A 22 -22.41 6.18 5.19
C GLY A 22 -21.12 5.76 5.90
N VAL A 23 -20.55 4.60 5.56
CA VAL A 23 -19.28 4.13 6.13
C VAL A 23 -18.10 4.74 5.36
N PRO A 24 -17.09 5.34 6.03
CA PRO A 24 -15.88 5.80 5.37
C PRO A 24 -15.01 4.61 4.95
N LEU A 25 -14.55 4.62 3.70
CA LEU A 25 -13.61 3.65 3.15
C LEU A 25 -12.33 4.36 2.70
N LEU A 26 -11.22 3.62 2.73
CA LEU A 26 -9.97 4.03 2.12
C LEU A 26 -9.90 3.44 0.71
N ARG A 27 -10.00 4.28 -0.30
CA ARG A 27 -9.73 3.92 -1.70
C ARG A 27 -8.24 3.95 -1.97
N VAL A 28 -7.72 2.80 -2.37
CA VAL A 28 -6.40 2.64 -2.96
C VAL A 28 -6.57 2.68 -4.46
N LEU A 29 -6.00 3.70 -5.11
CA LEU A 29 -5.92 3.79 -6.56
C LEU A 29 -4.51 3.41 -6.99
N VAL A 30 -4.41 2.44 -7.90
CA VAL A 30 -3.16 2.08 -8.56
C VAL A 30 -3.27 2.43 -10.03
N ARG A 31 -2.37 3.28 -10.51
CA ARG A 31 -2.25 3.70 -11.91
C ARG A 31 -1.01 3.06 -12.52
N ASP A 32 -1.22 2.27 -13.56
CA ASP A 32 -0.17 1.63 -14.36
C ASP A 32 -0.37 2.05 -15.82
N GLY A 33 0.36 3.09 -16.23
CA GLY A 33 0.18 3.74 -17.53
C GLY A 33 -1.25 4.25 -17.72
N GLY A 34 -2.01 3.60 -18.61
CA GLY A 34 -3.42 3.91 -18.89
C GLY A 34 -4.43 3.06 -18.11
N ARG A 35 -3.98 2.09 -17.31
CA ARG A 35 -4.83 1.21 -16.51
C ARG A 35 -5.00 1.75 -15.10
N TYR A 36 -6.24 1.66 -14.60
CA TYR A 36 -6.60 2.09 -13.26
C TYR A 36 -7.24 0.92 -12.51
N THR A 37 -6.73 0.64 -11.32
CA THR A 37 -7.32 -0.32 -10.39
C THR A 37 -7.71 0.39 -9.11
N TYR A 38 -8.92 0.13 -8.62
CA TYR A 38 -9.42 0.67 -7.35
C TYR A 38 -9.69 -0.47 -6.39
N LEU A 39 -9.30 -0.28 -5.13
CA LEU A 39 -9.65 -1.15 -4.02
C LEU A 39 -10.11 -0.29 -2.86
N ASP A 40 -11.34 -0.50 -2.40
CA ASP A 40 -11.87 0.21 -1.24
C ASP A 40 -11.76 -0.70 0.00
N LEU A 41 -11.15 -0.18 1.05
CA LEU A 41 -10.88 -0.90 2.30
C LEU A 41 -11.64 -0.24 3.45
N ASP A 42 -12.32 -1.05 4.25
CA ASP A 42 -12.81 -0.59 5.54
C ASP A 42 -11.62 -0.31 6.51
N PRO A 43 -11.84 0.43 7.61
CA PRO A 43 -10.77 0.78 8.54
C PRO A 43 -10.02 -0.42 9.15
N ALA A 44 -10.71 -1.53 9.44
CA ALA A 44 -10.09 -2.71 10.04
C ALA A 44 -9.19 -3.43 9.03
N THR A 45 -9.67 -3.58 7.79
CA THR A 45 -8.91 -4.17 6.69
C THR A 45 -7.70 -3.31 6.33
N ALA A 46 -7.86 -1.98 6.24
CA ALA A 46 -6.77 -1.05 5.97
C ALA A 46 -5.66 -1.11 7.04
N ASN A 47 -6.04 -1.12 8.33
CA ASN A 47 -5.09 -1.25 9.44
C ASN A 47 -4.32 -2.58 9.39
N ARG A 48 -5.01 -3.69 9.12
CA ARG A 48 -4.36 -5.01 9.00
C ARG A 48 -3.38 -5.03 7.82
N TRP A 49 -3.78 -4.52 6.66
CA TRP A 49 -2.93 -4.50 5.46
C TRP A 49 -1.69 -3.63 5.66
N GLY A 50 -1.84 -2.43 6.22
CA GLY A 50 -0.70 -1.54 6.53
C GLY A 50 0.31 -2.17 7.49
N ARG A 51 -0.16 -2.89 8.52
CA ARG A 51 0.73 -3.64 9.43
C ARG A 51 1.51 -4.73 8.72
N LEU A 52 0.88 -5.48 7.81
CA LEU A 52 1.57 -6.52 7.03
C LEU A 52 2.68 -5.92 6.15
N MET A 53 2.45 -4.77 5.53
CA MET A 53 3.51 -4.07 4.77
C MET A 53 4.69 -3.68 5.66
N GLN A 54 4.43 -3.13 6.84
CA GLN A 54 5.48 -2.73 7.80
C GLN A 54 6.30 -3.94 8.28
N VAL A 55 5.64 -5.06 8.57
CA VAL A 55 6.30 -6.31 8.96
C VAL A 55 7.22 -6.78 7.84
N TRP A 56 6.70 -6.90 6.61
CA TRP A 56 7.49 -7.35 5.47
C TRP A 56 8.69 -6.45 5.17
N ALA A 57 8.52 -5.12 5.23
CA ALA A 57 9.57 -4.17 4.97
C ALA A 57 10.73 -4.33 5.96
N ARG A 58 10.41 -4.42 7.26
CA ARG A 58 11.40 -4.64 8.32
C ARG A 58 12.16 -5.95 8.12
N GLU A 59 11.44 -7.07 7.98
CA GLU A 59 12.05 -8.40 7.83
C GLU A 59 12.91 -8.51 6.57
N THR A 60 12.55 -7.80 5.49
CA THR A 60 13.31 -7.80 4.24
C THR A 60 14.60 -7.01 4.37
N VAL A 61 14.59 -5.83 5.02
CA VAL A 61 15.81 -5.06 5.28
C VAL A 61 16.76 -5.85 6.18
N GLU A 62 16.25 -6.42 7.28
CA GLU A 62 17.05 -7.25 8.20
C GLU A 62 17.74 -8.42 7.48
N ARG A 63 16.99 -9.12 6.61
CA ARG A 63 17.53 -10.23 5.81
C ARG A 63 18.59 -9.78 4.80
N MET A 64 18.39 -8.62 4.16
CA MET A 64 19.36 -8.07 3.20
C MET A 64 20.65 -7.65 3.90
N GLU A 65 20.56 -7.02 5.08
CA GLU A 65 21.73 -6.65 5.87
C GLU A 65 22.51 -7.87 6.37
N ALA A 66 21.81 -8.94 6.77
CA ALA A 66 22.45 -10.18 7.19
C ALA A 66 23.26 -10.80 6.03
N ALA A 67 22.68 -10.88 4.83
CA ALA A 67 23.36 -11.40 3.65
C ALA A 67 24.61 -10.57 3.28
N GLN A 68 24.55 -9.24 3.40
CA GLN A 68 25.68 -8.35 3.11
C GLN A 68 26.83 -8.43 4.13
N ARG A 69 26.58 -8.94 5.35
CA ARG A 69 27.62 -9.12 6.37
C ARG A 69 28.38 -10.44 6.25
N GLU A 70 27.81 -11.38 5.49
CA GLU A 70 28.37 -12.71 5.26
C GLU A 70 29.22 -12.78 3.96
N GLU A 71 29.16 -11.73 3.12
CA GLU A 71 29.98 -11.52 1.92
C GLU A 71 31.24 -10.68 2.21
#